data_AF-A0A829GVT6-F1
#
_entry.id   AF-A0A829GVT6-F1
#
_cell.length_a   1.000
_cell.length_b   1.000
_cell.length_c   1.000
_cell.angle_alpha   90.00
_cell.angle_beta   90.00
_cell.angle_gamma   90.00
#
_symmetry.space_group_name_H-M   'P 1'
#
loop_
_entity.id
_entity.type
_entity.pdbx_description
1 polymer ?
#
loop_
_entity_poly.entity_id
_entity_poly.type
_entity_poly.pdbx_seq_one_letter_code
_entity_poly.pdbx_strand_id
1 'polypeptide(L)'
;MTPNNPRLLAVETLSRVTGQGGYSNLTLDHVINSHKLTPRDAGLLTNIVYGVIQHQLTLDFYLAPFIKGRKLDNWIRCLLDTAVYQLQYLDKVPARAVFLIVQKLPRNLDIKESPNL
;
A
#
# COMPACT_ATOMS: atom_id res chain seq x y z
N MET A 1 0.55 16.46 7.66
CA MET A 1 -0.76 15.99 7.16
C MET A 1 -0.52 15.16 5.90
N THR A 2 -0.47 13.84 6.04
CA THR A 2 -0.49 12.96 4.87
C THR A 2 -1.80 13.21 4.13
N PRO A 3 -1.79 13.53 2.83
CA PRO A 3 -3.02 13.74 2.09
C PRO A 3 -3.84 12.45 2.13
N ASN A 4 -5.17 12.58 2.22
CA ASN A 4 -6.18 11.50 2.18
C ASN A 4 -6.16 10.74 0.82
N ASN A 5 -5.00 10.27 0.39
CA ASN A 5 -4.83 9.53 -0.85
C ASN A 5 -4.91 8.05 -0.51
N PRO A 6 -6.00 7.35 -0.92
CA PRO A 6 -6.21 5.95 -0.58
C PRO A 6 -5.08 5.04 -1.08
N ARG A 7 -4.36 5.42 -2.13
CA ARG A 7 -3.21 4.64 -2.64
C ARG A 7 -2.01 4.69 -1.71
N LEU A 8 -1.73 5.86 -1.14
CA LEU A 8 -0.63 6.04 -0.17
C LEU A 8 -0.94 5.26 1.10
N LEU A 9 -2.18 5.39 1.59
CA LEU A 9 -2.67 4.67 2.75
C LEU A 9 -2.63 3.15 2.54
N ALA A 10 -2.88 2.67 1.32
CA ALA A 10 -2.76 1.25 1.00
C ALA A 10 -1.32 0.75 1.15
N VAL A 11 -0.33 1.48 0.62
CA VAL A 11 1.10 1.12 0.76
C VAL A 11 1.53 1.11 2.22
N GLU A 12 1.10 2.12 3.00
CA GLU A 12 1.40 2.20 4.44
C GLU A 12 0.77 1.04 5.21
N THR A 13 -0.51 0.76 4.93
CA THR A 13 -1.25 -0.35 5.54
C THR A 13 -0.58 -1.69 5.23
N LEU A 14 -0.27 -1.95 3.96
CA LEU A 14 0.43 -3.16 3.52
C LEU A 14 1.80 -3.28 4.18
N SER A 15 2.57 -2.20 4.25
CA SER A 15 3.90 -2.20 4.87
C SER A 15 3.86 -2.56 6.36
N ARG A 16 2.81 -2.14 7.08
CA ARG A 16 2.60 -2.50 8.48
C ARG A 16 2.21 -3.98 8.62
N VAL A 17 1.28 -4.45 7.77
CA VAL A 17 0.80 -5.84 7.77
C VAL A 17 1.91 -6.84 7.45
N THR A 18 2.72 -6.57 6.43
CA THR A 18 3.81 -7.46 6.00
C THR A 18 5.04 -7.38 6.88
N GLY A 19 5.28 -6.24 7.55
CA GLY A 19 6.47 -6.01 8.36
C GLY A 19 6.39 -6.51 9.80
N GLN A 20 5.19 -6.53 10.40
CA GLN A 20 5.02 -6.83 11.83
C GLN A 20 4.28 -8.15 12.12
N GLY A 21 3.92 -8.93 11.11
CA GLY A 21 3.20 -10.21 11.28
C GLY A 21 1.82 -10.06 11.93
N GLY A 22 1.31 -8.84 12.04
CA GLY A 22 0.13 -8.50 12.81
C GLY A 22 -0.92 -7.81 11.97
N TYR A 23 -1.97 -8.55 11.62
CA TYR A 23 -3.32 -7.98 11.58
C TYR A 23 -3.77 -7.49 12.98
N SER A 24 -2.99 -7.80 14.02
CA SER A 24 -3.35 -7.77 15.43
C SER A 24 -3.68 -6.41 16.03
N ASN A 25 -3.48 -5.30 15.32
CA ASN A 25 -3.92 -3.98 15.80
C ASN A 25 -4.27 -2.96 14.70
N LEU A 26 -4.18 -3.32 13.41
CA LEU A 26 -4.43 -2.41 12.30
C LEU A 26 -5.57 -2.94 11.43
N THR A 27 -6.80 -2.56 11.78
CA THR A 27 -7.98 -2.85 10.96
C THR A 27 -8.11 -1.77 9.87
N LEU A 28 -8.45 -2.15 8.64
CA LEU A 28 -8.79 -1.21 7.56
C LEU A 28 -9.81 -0.16 8.02
N ASP A 29 -10.78 -0.57 8.83
CA ASP A 29 -11.79 0.32 9.44
C ASP A 29 -11.16 1.40 10.32
N HIS A 30 -10.11 1.07 11.06
CA HIS A 30 -9.38 2.06 11.87
C HIS A 30 -8.72 3.10 10.96
N VAL A 31 -8.06 2.68 9.88
CA VAL A 31 -7.44 3.59 8.89
C VAL A 31 -8.49 4.48 8.21
N ILE A 32 -9.62 3.90 7.81
CA ILE A 32 -10.72 4.62 7.16
C ILE A 32 -11.30 5.70 8.08
N ASN A 33 -11.55 5.35 9.34
CA ASN A 33 -12.13 6.25 10.34
C ASN A 33 -11.14 7.35 10.76
N SER A 34 -9.87 7.00 11.01
CA SER A 34 -8.82 7.94 11.43
C SER A 34 -8.52 8.99 10.34
N HIS A 35 -8.62 8.63 9.07
CA HIS A 35 -8.42 9.56 7.94
C HIS A 35 -9.71 10.19 7.40
N LYS A 36 -10.88 9.85 7.99
CA LYS A 36 -12.21 10.32 7.55
C LYS A 36 -12.39 10.18 6.03
N LEU A 37 -12.06 8.99 5.51
CA LEU A 37 -12.13 8.75 4.07
C LEU A 37 -13.57 8.78 3.57
N THR A 38 -13.76 9.30 2.36
CA THR A 38 -15.05 9.19 1.68
C THR A 38 -15.35 7.70 1.39
N PRO A 39 -16.61 7.28 1.26
CA PRO A 39 -16.94 5.89 0.91
C PRO A 39 -16.25 5.41 -0.37
N ARG A 40 -16.06 6.32 -1.33
CA ARG A 40 -15.32 6.05 -2.57
C ARG A 40 -13.84 5.77 -2.31
N ASP A 41 -13.18 6.59 -1.51
CA ASP A 41 -11.75 6.43 -1.21
C ASP A 41 -11.51 5.23 -0.31
N ALA A 42 -12.40 4.98 0.65
CA ALA A 42 -12.41 3.77 1.47
C ALA A 42 -12.54 2.51 0.60
N GLY A 43 -13.48 2.50 -0.36
CA GLY A 43 -13.62 1.39 -1.31
C GLY A 43 -12.37 1.16 -2.15
N LEU A 44 -11.70 2.23 -2.61
CA LEU A 44 -10.44 2.11 -3.35
C LEU A 44 -9.30 1.58 -2.47
N LEU A 45 -9.16 2.08 -1.24
CA LEU A 45 -8.18 1.60 -0.27
C LEU A 45 -8.36 0.11 -0.02
N THR A 46 -9.58 -0.31 0.33
CA THR A 46 -9.95 -1.70 0.60
C THR A 46 -9.65 -2.60 -0.60
N ASN A 47 -10.05 -2.20 -1.81
CA ASN A 47 -9.78 -2.98 -3.03
C ASN A 47 -8.28 -3.18 -3.25
N ILE A 48 -7.47 -2.13 -3.10
CA ILE A 48 -6.01 -2.23 -3.27
C ILE A 48 -5.41 -3.14 -2.20
N VAL A 49 -5.72 -2.94 -0.92
CA VAL A 49 -5.12 -3.71 0.17
C VAL A 49 -5.46 -5.20 0.05
N TYR A 50 -6.75 -5.54 -0.07
CA TYR A 50 -7.16 -6.93 -0.23
C TYR A 50 -6.66 -7.54 -1.54
N GLY A 51 -6.70 -6.77 -2.63
CA GLY A 51 -6.25 -7.21 -3.93
C GLY A 51 -4.77 -7.56 -3.97
N VAL A 52 -3.91 -6.73 -3.37
CA VAL A 52 -2.47 -7.01 -3.26
C VAL A 52 -2.21 -8.25 -2.42
N ILE A 53 -2.88 -8.39 -1.27
CA ILE A 53 -2.74 -9.58 -0.41
C ILE A 53 -3.17 -10.84 -1.15
N GLN A 54 -4.32 -10.81 -1.83
CA GLN A 54 -4.87 -11.96 -2.55
C GLN A 54 -3.99 -12.39 -3.74
N HIS A 55 -3.35 -11.44 -4.43
CA HIS A 55 -2.55 -11.70 -5.62
C HIS A 55 -1.05 -11.69 -5.35
N GLN A 56 -0.61 -11.77 -4.09
CA GLN A 56 0.79 -11.59 -3.71
C GLN A 56 1.74 -12.49 -4.53
N LEU A 57 1.47 -13.79 -4.64
CA LEU A 57 2.30 -14.71 -5.43
C LEU A 57 2.37 -14.34 -6.92
N THR A 58 1.28 -13.82 -7.49
CA THR A 58 1.23 -13.39 -8.88
C THR A 58 2.00 -12.08 -9.09
N LEU A 59 1.87 -11.14 -8.16
CA LEU A 59 2.63 -9.87 -8.18
C LEU A 59 4.12 -10.13 -8.02
N ASP A 60 4.50 -11.06 -7.14
CA ASP A 60 5.87 -11.55 -6.95
C ASP A 60 6.46 -12.09 -8.25
N PHE A 61 5.69 -12.92 -8.96
CA PHE A 61 6.07 -13.44 -10.27
C PHE A 61 6.31 -12.33 -11.30
N TYR A 62 5.42 -11.33 -11.37
CA TYR A 62 5.59 -10.18 -12.27
C TYR A 62 6.81 -9.33 -11.92
N LEU A 63 7.14 -9.17 -10.65
CA LEU A 63 8.25 -8.34 -10.19
C LEU A 63 9.61 -9.06 -10.20
N ALA A 64 9.63 -10.39 -10.12
CA ALA A 64 10.85 -11.20 -10.14
C ALA A 64 11.88 -10.80 -11.21
N PRO A 65 11.53 -10.63 -12.50
CA PRO A 65 12.49 -10.24 -13.54
C PRO A 65 13.08 -8.84 -13.34
N PHE A 66 12.38 -7.93 -12.67
CA PHE A 66 12.80 -6.56 -12.45
C PHE A 66 13.69 -6.40 -11.20
N ILE A 67 13.38 -7.15 -10.14
CA ILE A 67 14.09 -7.04 -8.85
C ILE A 67 15.40 -7.86 -8.86
N LYS A 68 15.51 -8.90 -9.71
CA LYS A 68 16.71 -9.75 -9.89
C LYS A 68 17.33 -10.21 -8.56
N GLY A 69 16.49 -10.52 -7.57
CA GLY A 69 16.93 -10.99 -6.24
C GLY A 69 17.51 -9.90 -5.32
N ARG A 70 17.40 -8.62 -5.66
CA ARG A 70 17.76 -7.54 -4.72
C ARG A 70 16.84 -7.55 -3.51
N LYS A 71 17.42 -7.42 -2.32
CA LYS A 71 16.65 -7.20 -1.10
C LYS A 71 16.11 -5.76 -1.13
N LEU A 72 14.79 -5.63 -1.26
CA LEU A 72 14.10 -4.35 -1.19
C LEU A 72 13.65 -4.10 0.25
N ASP A 73 13.61 -2.82 0.64
CA ASP A 73 12.91 -2.43 1.85
C ASP A 73 11.42 -2.81 1.73
N ASN A 74 10.81 -3.21 2.83
CA ASN A 74 9.43 -3.70 2.85
C ASN A 74 8.44 -2.70 2.21
N TRP A 75 8.62 -1.41 2.49
CA TRP A 75 7.77 -0.36 1.94
C TRP A 75 7.95 -0.19 0.42
N ILE A 76 9.17 -0.37 -0.10
CA ILE A 76 9.46 -0.33 -1.55
C ILE A 76 8.76 -1.50 -2.22
N ARG A 77 8.83 -2.70 -1.60
CA ARG A 77 8.14 -3.88 -2.11
C ARG A 77 6.63 -3.66 -2.17
N CYS A 78 6.02 -3.20 -1.07
CA CYS A 78 4.58 -2.90 -1.01
C CYS A 78 4.16 -1.83 -2.04
N LEU A 79 5.02 -0.83 -2.30
CA LEU A 79 4.78 0.17 -3.32
C LEU A 79 4.74 -0.44 -4.73
N LEU A 80 5.71 -1.31 -5.04
CA LEU A 80 5.76 -2.00 -6.33
C LEU A 80 4.57 -2.94 -6.52
N ASP A 81 4.24 -3.73 -5.51
CA ASP A 81 3.08 -4.63 -5.54
C ASP A 81 1.78 -3.85 -5.77
N THR A 82 1.61 -2.73 -5.06
CA THR A 82 0.46 -1.82 -5.22
C THR A 82 0.41 -1.18 -6.61
N ALA A 83 1.56 -0.84 -7.19
CA ALA A 83 1.64 -0.28 -8.54
C ALA A 83 1.26 -1.30 -9.60
N VAL A 84 1.83 -2.51 -9.52
CA VAL A 84 1.53 -3.61 -10.46
C VAL A 84 0.07 -4.04 -10.33
N TYR A 85 -0.46 -4.15 -9.12
CA TYR A 85 -1.87 -4.49 -8.90
C TYR A 85 -2.80 -3.47 -9.58
N GLN A 86 -2.53 -2.17 -9.42
CA GLN A 86 -3.32 -1.13 -10.06
C GLN A 86 -3.25 -1.18 -11.59
N LEU A 87 -2.08 -1.46 -12.16
CA LEU A 87 -1.93 -1.56 -13.60
C LEU A 87 -2.62 -2.80 -14.18
N GLN A 88 -2.61 -3.91 -13.45
CA GLN A 88 -3.11 -5.19 -13.94
C GLN A 88 -4.60 -5.42 -13.68
N TYR A 89 -5.15 -4.88 -12.59
CA TYR A 89 -6.50 -5.22 -12.12
C TYR A 89 -7.44 -4.02 -11.99
N LEU A 90 -6.95 -2.78 -12.09
CA LEU A 90 -7.79 -1.59 -12.00
C LEU A 90 -7.89 -0.89 -13.38
N ASP A 91 -8.87 -1.33 -14.18
CA ASP A 91 -9.16 -0.90 -15.56
C ASP A 91 -9.25 0.62 -15.80
N LYS A 92 -9.47 1.42 -14.75
CA LYS A 92 -9.70 2.88 -14.84
C LYS A 92 -8.50 3.72 -14.38
N VAL A 93 -7.33 3.14 -14.19
CA VAL A 93 -6.17 3.86 -13.66
C VAL A 93 -5.18 4.22 -14.78
N PRO A 94 -5.15 5.48 -15.27
CA PRO A 94 -4.11 5.90 -16.20
C PRO A 94 -2.74 5.79 -15.51
N ALA A 95 -1.72 5.33 -16.24
CA ALA A 95 -0.36 5.07 -15.73
C ALA A 95 0.25 6.20 -14.88
N ARG A 96 -0.21 7.44 -15.09
CA ARG A 96 0.17 8.64 -14.32
C ARG A 96 -0.20 8.56 -12.82
N ALA A 97 -1.18 7.74 -12.43
CA ALA A 97 -1.59 7.59 -11.03
C ALA A 97 -0.56 6.85 -10.17
N VAL A 98 0.27 5.98 -10.77
CA VAL A 98 1.36 5.28 -10.08
C VAL A 98 2.46 6.25 -9.66
N PHE A 99 2.72 7.28 -10.47
CA PHE A 99 3.75 8.29 -10.21
C PHE A 99 3.48 9.13 -8.94
N LEU A 100 2.21 9.36 -8.59
CA LEU A 100 1.84 10.13 -7.39
C LEU A 100 2.27 9.47 -6.08
N ILE A 101 2.46 8.15 -6.07
CA ILE A 101 2.80 7.37 -4.87
C ILE A 101 4.27 7.63 -4.48
N VAL A 102 5.16 7.80 -5.47
CA VAL A 102 6.61 7.94 -5.26
C VAL A 102 6.99 9.32 -4.72
N GLN A 103 6.32 10.40 -5.13
CA GLN A 103 6.69 11.77 -4.71
C GLN A 103 6.35 12.09 -3.24
N LYS A 104 5.38 11.40 -2.64
CA LYS A 104 4.79 11.79 -1.34
C LYS A 104 5.17 10.90 -0.16
N LEU A 105 5.97 9.85 -0.37
CA LEU A 105 6.49 9.05 0.73
C LEU A 105 7.74 9.72 1.32
N PRO A 106 7.81 9.89 2.65
CA PRO A 106 9.03 10.39 3.28
C PRO A 106 10.15 9.36 3.01
N ARG A 107 11.34 9.85 2.64
CA ARG A 107 12.54 9.01 2.40
C ARG A 107 12.93 8.15 3.61
N ASN A 108 12.43 8.51 4.79
CA ASN A 108 12.46 7.72 6.00
C ASN A 108 11.02 7.46 6.44
N LEU A 109 10.51 6.26 6.21
CA LEU A 109 9.33 5.79 6.94
C LEU A 109 9.80 5.60 8.38
N ASP A 110 9.70 6.64 9.21
CA ASP A 110 9.94 6.53 10.65
C ASP A 110 8.86 5.60 11.21
N ILE A 111 9.19 4.31 11.31
CA ILE A 111 8.45 3.31 12.09
C ILE A 111 8.77 3.53 13.58
N LYS A 112 8.63 4.78 14.05
CA LYS A 112 8.75 5.13 15.45
C LYS A 112 7.51 5.90 15.88
N GLU A 113 6.79 5.25 16.80
CA GLU A 113 5.73 5.75 17.65
C GLU A 113 4.34 5.88 17.00
N SER A 114 3.58 4.78 17.04
CA SER A 114 2.20 4.89 17.47
C SER A 114 2.21 4.95 19.00
N PRO A 115 1.80 6.07 19.63
CA PRO A 115 1.53 6.07 21.06
C PRO A 115 0.33 5.16 21.27
N ASN A 116 0.45 4.23 22.23
CA ASN A 116 -0.68 3.53 22.80
C ASN A 116 -1.77 4.54 23.18
N LEU A 117 -2.96 4.39 22.63
CA LEU A 117 -4.22 4.93 23.12
C LEU A 117 -5.33 3.92 22.78
#